data_AF-A0A8S0WDD6-F1
#
_entry.id   AF-A0A8S0WDD6-F1
#
_cell.length_a   1.000
_cell.length_b   1.000
_cell.length_c   1.000
_cell.angle_alpha   90.00
_cell.angle_beta   90.00
_cell.angle_gamma   90.00
#
_symmetry.space_group_name_H-M   'P 1'
#
loop_
_entity.id
_entity.type
_entity.pdbx_description
1 polymer ?
#
loop_
_entity_poly.entity_id
_entity_poly.type
_entity_poly.pdbx_seq_one_letter_code
_entity_poly.pdbx_strand_id
1 'polypeptide(L)'
;MVHILGIQLPDNQIARFALTKIYGVGHHTAHRLCARLQVHDKCKVKDLSPFQVTSLASFLSSPATAPPLPRYPLATSDYVPPPPSVSSQELLARFNETNKKRAIKNTDPLKNLKIESELRREVRENIAHQRMIGSYVGRRHAMHLPVRGQNTQNNAKTARKFNRLDRH
;
A
#
# COMPACT_ATOMS: atom_id res chain seq x y z
N MET A 1 23.32 8.12 4.30
CA MET A 1 22.77 7.50 3.07
C MET A 1 22.04 6.23 3.44
N VAL A 2 20.72 6.26 3.36
CA VAL A 2 19.86 5.13 3.76
C VAL A 2 19.45 4.32 2.52
N HIS A 3 19.62 2.99 2.57
CA HIS A 3 19.18 2.07 1.53
C HIS A 3 18.01 1.25 2.03
N ILE A 4 16.91 1.26 1.31
CA ILE A 4 15.69 0.52 1.66
C ILE A 4 15.26 -0.26 0.42
N LEU A 5 15.20 -1.59 0.53
CA LEU A 5 14.80 -2.50 -0.56
C LEU A 5 15.59 -2.30 -1.87
N GLY A 6 16.88 -1.99 -1.76
CA GLY A 6 17.74 -1.75 -2.92
C GLY A 6 17.63 -0.35 -3.53
N ILE A 7 16.84 0.55 -2.95
CA ILE A 7 16.69 1.94 -3.41
C ILE A 7 17.41 2.88 -2.46
N GLN A 8 18.19 3.79 -3.04
CA GLN A 8 18.85 4.86 -2.31
C GLN A 8 17.88 6.02 -2.06
N LEU A 9 17.64 6.32 -0.78
CA LEU A 9 16.85 7.48 -0.38
C LEU A 9 17.76 8.70 -0.15
N PRO A 10 17.38 9.89 -0.65
CA PRO A 10 18.18 11.10 -0.46
C PRO A 10 18.08 11.61 0.98
N ASP A 11 19.23 11.77 1.62
CA ASP A 11 19.37 12.14 3.04
C ASP A 11 18.75 13.51 3.38
N ASN A 12 18.83 14.48 2.46
CA ASN A 12 18.37 15.86 2.68
C ASN A 12 16.86 16.05 2.53
N GLN A 13 16.15 15.03 2.04
CA GLN A 13 14.70 15.10 1.80
C GLN A 13 13.93 14.65 3.04
N ILE A 14 12.70 15.16 3.19
CA ILE A 14 11.77 14.71 4.22
C ILE A 14 11.37 13.25 3.94
N ALA A 15 11.31 12.43 4.98
CA ALA A 15 11.05 10.99 4.88
C ALA A 15 9.79 10.67 4.04
N ARG A 16 8.66 11.34 4.29
CA ARG A 16 7.41 11.11 3.54
C ARG A 16 7.52 11.35 2.04
N PHE A 17 8.39 12.26 1.60
CA PHE A 17 8.63 12.52 0.17
C PHE A 17 9.73 11.62 -0.40
N ALA A 18 10.72 11.25 0.41
CA ALA A 18 11.73 10.29 -0.02
C ALA A 18 11.11 8.92 -0.32
N LEU A 19 10.13 8.49 0.49
CA LEU A 19 9.43 7.23 0.31
C LEU A 19 8.65 7.13 -1.00
N THR A 20 8.23 8.25 -1.62
CA THR A 20 7.53 8.20 -2.92
C THR A 20 8.45 7.84 -4.08
N LYS A 21 9.75 7.73 -3.85
CA LYS A 21 10.68 7.18 -4.84
C LYS A 21 10.50 5.66 -5.01
N ILE A 22 9.92 4.99 -4.01
CA ILE A 22 9.58 3.58 -4.07
C ILE A 22 8.33 3.42 -4.93
N TYR A 23 8.43 2.65 -6.01
CA TYR A 23 7.33 2.28 -6.90
C TYR A 23 6.22 1.58 -6.12
N GLY A 24 4.99 2.09 -6.28
CA GLY A 24 3.82 1.65 -5.52
C GLY A 24 3.55 2.46 -4.25
N VAL A 25 4.48 3.33 -3.82
CA VAL A 25 4.27 4.23 -2.67
C VAL A 25 3.97 5.65 -3.16
N GLY A 26 2.74 6.10 -2.94
CA GLY A 26 2.31 7.48 -3.16
C GLY A 26 2.39 8.36 -1.90
N HIS A 27 1.96 9.61 -2.02
CA HIS A 27 1.97 10.58 -0.91
C HIS A 27 1.12 10.13 0.29
N HIS A 28 -0.11 9.67 0.05
CA HIS A 28 -1.00 9.23 1.13
C HIS A 28 -0.51 7.97 1.83
N THR A 29 0.04 7.01 1.09
CA THR A 29 0.60 5.79 1.65
C THR A 29 1.87 6.10 2.43
N ALA A 30 2.75 6.97 1.92
CA ALA A 30 3.95 7.41 2.63
C ALA A 30 3.61 8.11 3.95
N HIS A 31 2.62 9.00 3.96
CA HIS A 31 2.15 9.64 5.19
C HIS A 31 1.65 8.61 6.20
N ARG A 32 0.81 7.66 5.77
CA ARG A 32 0.32 6.58 6.64
C ARG A 32 1.44 5.70 7.18
N LEU A 33 2.45 5.39 6.37
CA LEU A 33 3.64 4.64 6.78
C LEU A 33 4.43 5.41 7.85
N CYS A 34 4.69 6.70 7.64
CA CYS A 34 5.37 7.55 8.62
C CYS A 34 4.60 7.61 9.94
N ALA A 35 3.27 7.83 9.88
CA ALA A 35 2.43 7.85 11.07
C ALA A 35 2.47 6.50 11.83
N ARG A 36 2.42 5.38 11.10
CA ARG A 36 2.46 4.04 11.70
C ARG A 36 3.80 3.72 12.37
N LEU A 37 4.90 4.16 11.77
CA LEU A 37 6.26 3.96 12.30
C LEU A 37 6.69 5.07 13.26
N GLN A 38 5.76 5.94 13.67
CA GLN A 38 6.01 7.04 14.61
C GLN A 38 7.12 7.99 14.12
N VAL A 39 7.21 8.19 12.81
CA VAL A 39 8.13 9.14 12.18
C VAL A 39 7.43 10.49 12.02
N HIS A 40 8.04 11.54 12.54
CA HIS A 40 7.50 12.89 12.45
C HIS A 40 7.47 13.41 11.00
N ASP A 41 6.44 14.18 10.64
CA ASP A 41 6.18 14.68 9.27
C ASP A 41 7.26 15.60 8.68
N LYS A 42 8.05 16.25 9.54
CA LYS A 42 9.19 17.12 9.14
C LYS A 42 10.54 16.40 9.24
N CYS A 43 10.58 15.15 9.70
CA CYS A 43 11.82 14.39 9.86
C CYS A 43 12.47 14.15 8.48
N LYS A 44 13.78 14.43 8.37
CA LYS A 44 14.55 14.13 7.16
C LYS A 44 15.07 12.70 7.20
N VAL A 45 15.37 12.14 6.04
CA VAL A 45 15.90 10.77 5.91
C VAL A 45 17.19 10.59 6.73
N LYS A 46 18.06 11.60 6.78
CA LYS A 46 19.28 11.58 7.60
C LYS A 46 19.04 11.49 9.12
N ASP A 47 17.88 11.96 9.58
CA ASP A 47 17.56 12.05 11.01
C ASP A 47 16.77 10.80 11.49
N LEU A 48 16.54 9.82 10.61
CA LEU A 48 15.87 8.57 10.98
C LEU A 48 16.77 7.71 11.87
N SER A 49 16.20 7.19 12.95
CA SER A 49 16.87 6.22 13.80
C SER A 49 17.11 4.90 13.05
N PRO A 50 18.23 4.19 13.28
CA PRO A 50 18.47 2.86 12.72
C PRO A 50 17.33 1.87 12.99
N PHE A 51 16.69 1.98 14.15
CA PHE A 51 15.52 1.18 14.51
C PHE A 51 14.32 1.47 13.60
N GLN A 52 14.07 2.77 13.30
CA GLN A 52 12.99 3.19 12.41
C GLN A 52 13.25 2.72 10.98
N VAL A 53 14.51 2.80 10.50
CA VAL A 53 14.89 2.29 9.18
C VAL A 53 14.66 0.78 9.09
N THR A 54 15.06 0.03 10.13
CA THR A 54 14.88 -1.43 10.18
C THR A 54 13.41 -1.82 10.21
N SER A 55 12.61 -1.10 10.99
CA SER A 55 11.16 -1.29 11.09
C SER A 55 10.44 -0.93 9.79
N LEU A 56 10.92 0.09 9.07
CA LEU A 56 10.40 0.46 7.76
C LEU A 56 10.72 -0.62 6.72
N ALA A 57 11.96 -1.09 6.68
CA ALA A 57 12.38 -2.15 5.77
C ALA A 57 11.64 -3.47 6.03
N SER A 58 11.49 -3.87 7.30
CA SER A 58 10.75 -5.08 7.65
C SER A 58 9.27 -4.97 7.29
N PHE A 59 8.65 -3.80 7.53
CA PHE A 59 7.26 -3.54 7.16
C PHE A 59 7.05 -3.59 5.65
N LEU A 60 7.91 -2.93 4.87
CA LEU A 60 7.78 -2.93 3.40
C LEU A 60 8.06 -4.31 2.79
N SER A 61 8.92 -5.12 3.41
CA SER A 61 9.16 -6.51 2.98
C SER A 61 7.97 -7.42 3.27
N SER A 62 7.30 -7.23 4.42
CA SER A 62 6.15 -8.07 4.83
C SER A 62 5.07 -7.24 5.56
N PRO A 63 4.22 -6.51 4.82
CA PRO A 63 3.22 -5.63 5.42
C PRO A 63 2.13 -6.38 6.19
N ALA A 64 1.85 -7.63 5.81
CA ALA A 64 0.83 -8.47 6.45
C ALA A 64 1.21 -8.93 7.87
N THR A 65 2.51 -8.97 8.18
CA THR A 65 3.04 -9.50 9.44
C THR A 65 3.00 -8.46 10.57
N ALA A 66 2.87 -7.17 10.24
CA ALA A 66 2.88 -6.13 11.25
C ALA A 66 1.57 -6.13 12.07
N PRO A 67 1.63 -6.17 13.42
CA PRO A 67 0.45 -6.18 14.26
C PRO A 67 -0.36 -4.89 14.03
N PRO A 68 -1.71 -4.95 13.91
CA PRO A 68 -2.51 -3.75 13.74
C PRO A 68 -2.30 -2.80 14.92
N LEU A 69 -2.31 -1.49 14.66
CA LEU A 69 -2.22 -0.51 15.74
C LEU A 69 -3.42 -0.69 16.70
N PRO A 70 -3.18 -0.73 18.02
CA PRO A 70 -4.28 -0.74 18.99
C PRO A 70 -5.08 0.55 18.81
N ARG A 71 -6.40 0.42 18.70
CA ARG A 71 -7.29 1.58 18.65
C ARG A 71 -7.61 1.99 20.08
N TYR A 72 -7.27 3.22 20.42
CA TYR A 72 -7.69 3.85 21.65
C TYR A 72 -8.75 4.92 21.34
N PRO A 73 -9.77 5.08 22.20
CA PRO A 73 -10.05 4.26 23.39
C PRO A 73 -10.55 2.84 23.07
N LEU A 74 -10.25 1.86 23.95
CA LEU A 74 -10.66 0.45 23.80
C LEU A 74 -12.20 0.28 23.82
N ALA A 75 -12.90 1.21 24.44
CA ALA A 75 -14.34 1.30 24.53
C ALA A 75 -14.83 2.62 23.91
N THR A 76 -16.01 2.59 23.30
CA THR A 76 -16.70 3.80 22.84
C THR A 76 -17.24 4.59 24.04
N SER A 77 -17.51 5.89 23.88
CA SER A 77 -18.13 6.72 24.94
C SER A 77 -19.41 6.10 25.50
N ASP A 78 -20.17 5.42 24.63
CA ASP A 78 -21.50 4.88 24.95
C ASP A 78 -21.42 3.42 25.45
N TYR A 79 -20.23 2.93 25.77
CA TYR A 79 -20.05 1.55 26.21
C TYR A 79 -20.58 1.35 27.63
N VAL A 80 -21.62 0.54 27.76
CA VAL A 80 -22.14 0.08 29.06
C VAL A 80 -21.64 -1.36 29.30
N PRO A 81 -20.96 -1.63 30.42
CA PRO A 81 -20.49 -2.98 30.72
C PRO A 81 -21.68 -3.92 30.94
N PRO A 82 -21.57 -5.19 30.51
CA PRO A 82 -22.61 -6.18 30.77
C PRO A 82 -22.74 -6.43 32.28
N PRO A 83 -23.96 -6.70 32.79
CA PRO A 83 -24.16 -6.99 34.20
C PRO A 83 -23.42 -8.29 34.63
N PRO A 84 -23.07 -8.43 35.92
CA PRO A 84 -22.30 -9.58 36.42
C PRO A 84 -23.06 -10.91 36.33
N SER A 85 -24.38 -10.87 36.13
CA SER A 85 -25.25 -12.04 36.00
C SER A 85 -25.16 -12.73 34.62
N VAL A 86 -24.50 -12.13 33.64
CA VAL A 86 -24.43 -12.68 32.28
C VAL A 86 -23.48 -13.89 32.24
N SER A 87 -23.93 -14.98 31.61
CA SER A 87 -23.12 -16.19 31.44
C SER A 87 -21.86 -15.92 30.60
N SER A 88 -20.74 -16.53 30.99
CA SER A 88 -19.48 -16.45 30.25
C SER A 88 -19.61 -16.90 28.79
N GLN A 89 -20.46 -17.90 28.52
CA GLN A 89 -20.72 -18.39 27.16
C GLN A 89 -21.41 -17.35 26.28
N GLU A 90 -22.37 -16.61 26.84
CA GLU A 90 -23.10 -15.56 26.14
C GLU A 90 -22.18 -14.36 25.84
N LEU A 91 -21.31 -13.99 26.78
CA LEU A 91 -20.29 -12.97 26.57
C LEU A 91 -19.34 -13.34 25.43
N LEU A 92 -18.93 -14.61 25.37
CA LEU A 92 -18.03 -15.13 24.34
C LEU A 92 -18.72 -15.14 22.97
N ALA A 93 -20.01 -15.50 22.92
CA ALA A 93 -20.82 -15.41 21.70
C ALA A 93 -20.95 -13.96 21.19
N ARG A 94 -21.29 -13.00 22.06
CA ARG A 94 -21.33 -11.56 21.72
C ARG A 94 -19.97 -11.05 21.25
N PHE A 95 -18.88 -11.46 21.90
CA PHE A 95 -17.52 -11.09 21.49
C PHE A 95 -17.23 -11.61 20.08
N ASN A 96 -17.55 -12.87 19.79
CA ASN A 96 -17.34 -13.45 18.47
C ASN A 96 -18.19 -12.75 17.39
N GLU A 97 -19.46 -12.43 17.68
CA GLU A 97 -20.32 -11.68 16.75
C GLU A 97 -19.80 -10.26 16.48
N THR A 98 -19.37 -9.54 17.52
CA THR A 98 -18.80 -8.19 17.38
C THR A 98 -17.48 -8.23 16.62
N ASN A 99 -16.62 -9.22 16.87
CA ASN A 99 -15.40 -9.43 16.08
C ASN A 99 -15.70 -9.76 14.62
N LYS A 100 -16.69 -10.62 14.34
CA LYS A 100 -17.14 -10.91 12.97
C LYS A 100 -17.62 -9.66 12.25
N LYS A 101 -18.41 -8.80 12.93
CA LYS A 101 -18.85 -7.50 12.38
C LYS A 101 -17.68 -6.51 12.19
N ARG A 102 -16.71 -6.47 13.11
CA ARG A 102 -15.53 -5.60 13.05
C ARG A 102 -14.55 -6.01 11.95
N ALA A 103 -14.36 -7.31 11.71
CA ALA A 103 -13.47 -7.84 10.68
C ALA A 103 -13.82 -7.33 9.28
N ILE A 104 -15.12 -7.07 9.02
CA ILE A 104 -15.61 -6.59 7.73
C ILE A 104 -15.31 -5.10 7.50
N LYS A 105 -15.25 -4.27 8.56
CA LYS A 105 -15.17 -2.81 8.45
C LYS A 105 -13.75 -2.23 8.56
N ASN A 106 -12.77 -2.99 9.07
CA ASN A 106 -11.47 -2.49 9.48
C ASN A 106 -10.30 -3.18 8.76
N THR A 107 -10.23 -3.07 7.44
CA THR A 107 -9.03 -3.50 6.70
C THR A 107 -8.02 -2.35 6.72
N ASP A 108 -6.85 -2.57 7.32
CA ASP A 108 -5.73 -1.62 7.23
C ASP A 108 -5.33 -1.50 5.75
N PRO A 109 -5.39 -0.30 5.14
CA PRO A 109 -5.04 -0.12 3.73
C PRO A 109 -3.58 -0.48 3.42
N LEU A 110 -2.70 -0.51 4.42
CA LEU A 110 -1.29 -0.84 4.23
C LEU A 110 -1.04 -2.37 4.24
N LYS A 111 -2.01 -3.19 4.67
CA LYS A 111 -1.81 -4.64 4.85
C LYS A 111 -1.47 -5.39 3.54
N ASN A 112 -2.10 -4.97 2.44
CA ASN A 112 -1.97 -5.60 1.12
C ASN A 112 -1.13 -4.73 0.16
N LEU A 113 -0.22 -3.92 0.70
CA LEU A 113 0.60 -3.03 -0.11
C LEU A 113 1.61 -3.86 -0.93
N LYS A 114 1.51 -3.79 -2.25
CA LYS A 114 2.50 -4.35 -3.19
C LYS A 114 3.41 -3.23 -3.68
N ILE A 115 4.70 -3.48 -3.70
CA ILE A 115 5.72 -2.49 -4.09
C ILE A 115 6.72 -3.08 -5.07
N GLU A 116 7.46 -2.19 -5.74
CA GLU A 116 8.61 -2.52 -6.60
C GLU A 116 8.40 -3.72 -7.52
N SER A 117 9.20 -4.77 -7.36
CA SER A 117 9.27 -5.92 -8.24
C SER A 117 7.95 -6.68 -8.30
N GLU A 118 7.26 -6.82 -7.17
CA GLU A 118 5.98 -7.53 -7.08
C GLU A 118 4.88 -6.78 -7.86
N LEU A 119 4.72 -5.48 -7.60
CA LEU A 119 3.70 -4.67 -8.29
C LEU A 119 4.02 -4.56 -9.79
N ARG A 120 5.29 -4.41 -10.16
CA ARG A 120 5.73 -4.39 -11.57
C ARG A 120 5.47 -5.73 -12.27
N ARG A 121 5.68 -6.85 -11.57
CA ARG A 121 5.44 -8.20 -12.09
C ARG A 121 3.95 -8.41 -12.34
N GLU A 122 3.11 -8.10 -11.36
CA GLU A 122 1.65 -8.23 -11.49
C GLU A 122 1.11 -7.43 -12.69
N VAL A 123 1.56 -6.17 -12.86
CA VAL A 123 1.15 -5.35 -14.00
C VAL A 123 1.60 -5.99 -15.33
N ARG A 124 2.83 -6.51 -15.40
CA ARG A 124 3.33 -7.19 -16.62
C ARG A 124 2.55 -8.47 -16.92
N GLU A 125 2.27 -9.28 -15.91
CA GLU A 125 1.47 -10.51 -16.05
C GLU A 125 0.05 -10.19 -16.53
N ASN A 126 -0.59 -9.17 -15.95
CA ASN A 126 -1.91 -8.72 -16.39
C ASN A 126 -1.92 -8.26 -17.86
N ILE A 127 -0.91 -7.50 -18.29
CA ILE A 127 -0.80 -7.07 -19.70
C ILE A 127 -0.50 -8.26 -20.62
N ALA A 128 0.38 -9.16 -20.21
CA ALA A 128 0.71 -10.38 -20.96
C ALA A 128 -0.54 -11.25 -21.15
N HIS A 129 -1.33 -11.43 -20.09
CA HIS A 129 -2.59 -12.17 -20.13
C HIS A 129 -3.59 -11.54 -21.11
N GLN A 130 -3.78 -10.21 -21.06
CA GLN A 130 -4.65 -9.50 -22.02
C GLN A 130 -4.17 -9.66 -23.48
N ARG A 131 -2.86 -9.69 -23.71
CA ARG A 131 -2.28 -9.95 -25.03
C ARG A 131 -2.50 -11.38 -25.49
N MET A 132 -2.32 -12.37 -24.62
CA MET A 132 -2.55 -13.79 -24.92
C MET A 132 -4.01 -14.08 -25.28
N ILE A 133 -4.96 -13.51 -24.53
CA ILE A 133 -6.40 -13.62 -24.84
C ILE A 133 -6.74 -13.00 -26.21
N GLY A 134 -5.94 -12.03 -26.68
CA GLY A 134 -6.22 -11.29 -27.90
C GLY A 134 -7.31 -10.24 -27.74
N SER A 135 -7.58 -9.77 -26.51
CA SER A 135 -8.57 -8.74 -26.24
C SER A 135 -8.24 -7.42 -26.95
N TYR A 136 -9.22 -6.53 -27.14
CA TYR A 136 -8.98 -5.20 -27.71
C TYR A 136 -7.88 -4.45 -26.94
N VAL A 137 -7.93 -4.49 -25.61
CA VAL A 137 -6.92 -3.91 -24.72
C VAL A 137 -5.53 -4.52 -24.98
N GLY A 138 -5.44 -5.85 -25.07
CA GLY A 138 -4.20 -6.55 -25.38
C GLY A 138 -3.60 -6.14 -26.73
N ARG A 139 -4.42 -6.06 -27.79
CA ARG A 139 -3.96 -5.59 -29.11
C ARG A 139 -3.45 -4.15 -29.06
N ARG A 140 -4.13 -3.25 -28.34
CA ARG A 140 -3.70 -1.85 -28.18
C ARG A 140 -2.37 -1.76 -27.42
N HIS A 141 -2.18 -2.54 -26.35
CA HIS A 141 -0.91 -2.65 -25.65
C HIS A 141 0.21 -3.19 -26.55
N ALA A 142 -0.05 -4.22 -27.36
CA ALA A 142 0.93 -4.76 -28.31
C ALA A 142 1.36 -3.71 -29.35
N MET A 143 0.41 -2.90 -29.83
CA MET A 143 0.67 -1.80 -30.76
C MET A 143 1.22 -0.52 -30.09
N HIS A 144 1.39 -0.51 -28.77
CA HIS A 144 1.83 0.65 -27.97
C HIS A 144 0.90 1.87 -28.12
N LEU A 145 -0.39 1.63 -28.39
CA LEU A 145 -1.41 2.66 -28.56
C LEU A 145 -2.17 2.92 -27.26
N PRO A 146 -2.84 4.09 -27.12
CA PRO A 146 -3.72 4.36 -25.99
C PRO A 146 -4.85 3.33 -25.90
N VAL A 147 -5.18 2.91 -24.69
CA VAL A 147 -6.11 1.78 -24.46
C VAL A 147 -7.54 2.25 -24.20
N ARG A 148 -7.72 3.37 -23.48
CA ARG A 148 -9.02 3.86 -22.98
C ARG A 148 -9.80 4.71 -24.00
N GLY A 149 -9.72 4.38 -25.29
CA GLY A 149 -10.48 5.08 -26.34
C GLY A 149 -9.99 6.50 -26.68
N GLN A 150 -8.80 6.89 -26.24
CA GLN A 150 -8.21 8.19 -26.60
C GLN A 150 -7.91 8.25 -28.11
N ASN A 151 -8.05 9.45 -28.70
CA ASN A 151 -7.82 9.67 -30.13
C ASN A 151 -6.36 9.36 -30.51
N THR A 152 -6.17 8.47 -31.50
CA THR A 152 -4.86 8.02 -32.00
C THR A 152 -4.32 8.86 -33.15
N GLN A 153 -5.14 9.68 -33.80
CA GLN A 153 -4.70 10.48 -34.95
C GLN A 153 -3.54 11.41 -34.57
N ASN A 154 -3.67 12.11 -33.44
CA ASN A 154 -2.63 13.05 -32.97
C ASN A 154 -1.73 12.42 -31.89
N ASN A 155 -2.27 11.57 -31.03
CA ASN A 155 -1.55 11.12 -29.82
C ASN A 155 -0.76 9.81 -29.99
N ALA A 156 -0.87 9.12 -31.13
CA ALA A 156 -0.22 7.82 -31.32
C ALA A 156 1.32 7.90 -31.22
N LYS A 157 1.96 8.96 -31.73
CA LYS A 157 3.42 9.12 -31.65
C LYS A 157 3.89 9.19 -30.19
N THR A 158 3.25 10.03 -29.40
CA THR A 158 3.49 10.20 -27.96
C THR A 158 3.26 8.89 -27.21
N ALA A 159 2.14 8.22 -27.50
CA ALA A 159 1.80 6.94 -26.90
C ALA A 159 2.87 5.87 -27.19
N ARG A 160 3.32 5.72 -28.44
CA ARG A 160 4.36 4.74 -28.81
C ARG A 160 5.69 5.01 -28.12
N LYS A 161 6.03 6.28 -27.85
CA LYS A 161 7.23 6.65 -27.09
C LYS A 161 7.16 6.21 -25.63
N PHE A 162 6.03 6.44 -24.95
CA PHE A 162 5.90 6.25 -23.51
C PHE A 162 5.27 4.91 -23.09
N ASN A 163 4.48 4.26 -23.95
CA ASN A 163 3.78 3.01 -23.65
C ASN A 163 4.65 1.77 -23.88
N ARG A 164 5.84 1.73 -23.30
CA ARG A 164 6.69 0.53 -23.28
C ARG A 164 6.33 -0.35 -22.09
N LEU A 165 6.61 -1.66 -22.19
CA LEU A 165 6.37 -2.62 -21.10
C LEU A 165 7.29 -2.35 -19.91
N ASP A 166 8.57 -2.10 -20.20
CA ASP A 166 9.54 -1.66 -19.21
C ASP A 166 9.55 -0.13 -19.19
N ARG A 167 8.71 0.43 -18.32
CA ARG A 167 8.82 1.84 -17.95
C ARG A 167 9.80 1.91 -16.78
N HIS A 168 10.90 2.64 -17.01
CA HIS A 168 12.03 2.86 -16.11
C HIS A 168 13.04 1.71 -16.08
#